data_AF-A0A1D2RCR2-F1
#
_entry.id   AF-A0A1D2RCR2-F1
#
_cell.length_a   1.000
_cell.length_b   1.000
_cell.length_c   1.000
_cell.angle_alpha   90.00
_cell.angle_beta   90.00
_cell.angle_gamma   90.00
#
_symmetry.space_group_name_H-M   'P 1'
#
loop_
_entity.id
_entity.type
_entity.pdbx_description
1 polymer ?
#
loop_
_entity_poly.entity_id
_entity_poly.type
_entity_poly.pdbx_seq_one_letter_code
_entity_poly.pdbx_strand_id
1 'polypeptide(L)'
;MKTKTTISMALFFALLICTVNVSATWWDNSWEYKKEVTITEQSGSDLTNYQIKIELNTTPLYDGGKLQSQCQDVRFINGSENAELDFWIEECITNNNSKNSIFWVEVPSITASSTETRMD
;
A
#
# COMPACT_ATOMS: atom_id res chain seq x y z
N MET A 1 -70.21 31.82 -3.82
CA MET A 1 -69.67 32.00 -5.19
C MET A 1 -68.38 32.80 -5.03
N LYS A 2 -67.13 32.32 -5.18
CA LYS A 2 -66.54 31.14 -5.82
C LYS A 2 -65.32 30.67 -4.98
N THR A 3 -65.14 29.36 -4.86
CA THR A 3 -63.93 28.65 -4.41
C THR A 3 -62.87 28.64 -5.52
N LYS A 4 -61.57 28.72 -5.17
CA LYS A 4 -60.40 28.19 -5.94
C LYS A 4 -59.22 28.04 -4.96
N THR A 5 -58.95 26.87 -4.38
CA THR A 5 -58.24 25.69 -4.90
C THR A 5 -56.78 25.97 -5.27
N THR A 6 -55.90 25.43 -4.44
CA THR A 6 -54.43 25.30 -4.51
C THR A 6 -53.95 24.45 -5.69
N ILE A 7 -52.74 24.71 -6.21
CA ILE A 7 -51.89 23.70 -6.84
C ILE A 7 -50.45 23.93 -6.40
N SER A 8 -49.96 23.04 -5.53
CA SER A 8 -48.55 22.87 -5.19
C SER A 8 -47.89 22.05 -6.31
N MET A 9 -46.80 22.54 -6.90
CA MET A 9 -46.02 21.79 -7.89
C MET A 9 -44.72 21.31 -7.23
N ALA A 10 -44.74 20.07 -6.75
CA ALA A 10 -43.55 19.39 -6.28
C ALA A 10 -42.70 18.95 -7.50
N LEU A 11 -41.55 19.59 -7.70
CA LEU A 11 -40.53 19.12 -8.63
C LEU A 11 -39.64 18.10 -7.90
N PHE A 12 -39.92 16.82 -8.12
CA PHE A 12 -39.01 15.73 -7.73
C PHE A 12 -37.91 15.62 -8.78
N PHE A 13 -36.78 16.30 -8.54
CA PHE A 13 -35.56 16.06 -9.32
C PHE A 13 -34.87 14.83 -8.71
N ALA A 14 -35.16 13.65 -9.27
CA ALA A 14 -34.45 12.44 -8.89
C ALA A 14 -33.01 12.54 -9.39
N LEU A 15 -32.13 13.03 -8.51
CA LEU A 15 -30.69 13.01 -8.71
C LEU A 15 -30.23 11.55 -8.63
N LEU A 16 -30.10 10.89 -9.77
CA LEU A 16 -29.44 9.61 -9.88
C LEU A 16 -27.95 9.85 -9.60
N ILE A 17 -27.56 9.77 -8.33
CA ILE A 17 -26.15 9.83 -7.93
C ILE A 17 -25.52 8.51 -8.40
N CYS A 18 -24.86 8.53 -9.55
CA CYS A 18 -23.92 7.49 -9.91
C CYS A 18 -22.70 7.69 -8.99
N THR A 19 -22.68 6.95 -7.87
CA THR A 19 -21.53 6.94 -6.98
C THR A 19 -20.39 6.25 -7.72
N VAL A 20 -19.51 7.04 -8.34
CA VAL A 20 -18.19 6.55 -8.70
C VAL A 20 -17.47 6.29 -7.38
N ASN A 21 -17.24 5.02 -7.06
CA ASN A 21 -16.28 4.66 -6.02
C ASN A 21 -14.89 5.01 -6.56
N VAL A 22 -14.51 6.28 -6.46
CA VAL A 22 -13.10 6.66 -6.60
C VAL A 22 -12.44 6.16 -5.33
N SER A 23 -11.94 4.92 -5.34
CA SER A 23 -10.89 4.57 -4.40
C SER A 23 -9.71 5.43 -4.78
N ALA A 24 -9.51 6.54 -4.10
CA ALA A 24 -8.20 7.15 -4.07
C ALA A 24 -7.29 6.06 -3.51
N THR A 25 -6.43 5.48 -4.35
CA THR A 25 -5.22 4.84 -3.84
C THR A 25 -4.52 5.93 -3.04
N TRP A 26 -4.63 5.85 -1.71
CA TRP A 26 -3.96 6.69 -0.71
C TRP A 26 -2.46 6.84 -0.97
N TRP A 27 -1.88 5.91 -1.74
CA TRP A 27 -0.50 5.91 -2.17
C TRP A 27 -0.16 7.26 -2.82
N ASP A 28 0.78 7.96 -2.21
CA ASP A 28 1.21 9.29 -2.63
C ASP A 28 2.03 9.18 -3.93
N ASN A 29 1.50 9.72 -5.02
CA ASN A 29 2.19 9.70 -6.32
C ASN A 29 3.50 10.51 -6.33
N SER A 30 3.88 11.18 -5.23
CA SER A 30 5.17 11.87 -5.10
C SER A 30 6.38 10.93 -5.06
N TRP A 31 6.16 9.64 -4.80
CA TRP A 31 7.20 8.62 -4.74
C TRP A 31 7.54 8.13 -6.16
N GLU A 32 8.79 8.32 -6.58
CA GLU A 32 9.17 8.07 -7.98
C GLU A 32 9.61 6.62 -8.27
N TYR A 33 9.94 5.86 -7.23
CA TYR A 33 10.52 4.52 -7.35
C TYR A 33 9.75 3.52 -6.49
N LYS A 34 9.65 2.29 -7.00
CA LYS A 34 9.02 1.15 -6.32
C LYS A 34 9.75 -0.15 -6.66
N LYS A 35 9.75 -1.13 -5.76
CA LYS A 35 10.34 -2.46 -6.01
C LYS A 35 9.45 -3.60 -5.53
N GLU A 36 9.02 -4.45 -6.47
CA GLU A 36 8.23 -5.63 -6.11
C GLU A 36 8.99 -6.62 -5.21
N VAL A 37 8.35 -7.01 -4.10
CA VAL A 37 8.76 -8.11 -3.23
C VAL A 37 7.61 -9.10 -3.18
N THR A 38 7.89 -10.35 -3.56
CA THR A 38 6.91 -11.42 -3.58
C THR A 38 7.03 -12.24 -2.31
N ILE A 39 5.95 -12.34 -1.54
CA ILE A 39 5.88 -13.17 -0.35
C ILE A 39 4.98 -14.36 -0.64
N THR A 40 5.46 -15.56 -0.31
CA THR A 40 4.69 -16.80 -0.46
C THR A 40 4.63 -17.52 0.88
N GLU A 41 3.41 -17.80 1.33
CA GLU A 41 3.14 -18.64 2.51
C GLU A 41 3.57 -20.09 2.22
N GLN A 42 4.26 -20.73 3.17
CA GLN A 42 4.81 -22.10 3.00
C GLN A 42 4.40 -23.10 4.09
N SER A 43 3.72 -22.67 5.14
CA SER A 43 3.25 -23.50 6.26
C SER A 43 1.92 -24.20 5.97
N GLY A 44 1.17 -23.75 4.95
CA GLY A 44 -0.15 -24.27 4.62
C GLY A 44 -1.25 -23.78 5.57
N SER A 45 -0.98 -22.73 6.33
CA SER A 45 -1.92 -22.10 7.27
C SER A 45 -1.96 -20.59 7.04
N ASP A 46 -3.11 -19.98 7.34
CA ASP A 46 -3.23 -18.52 7.29
C ASP A 46 -2.33 -17.89 8.36
N LEU A 47 -1.50 -16.93 7.93
CA LEU A 47 -0.68 -16.14 8.83
C LEU A 47 -1.36 -14.79 9.05
N THR A 48 -1.43 -14.33 10.30
CA THR A 48 -1.99 -13.03 10.68
C THR A 48 -1.03 -12.27 11.57
N ASN A 49 -0.91 -10.96 11.37
CA ASN A 49 0.04 -10.08 12.08
C ASN A 49 1.45 -10.70 12.19
N TYR A 50 1.96 -11.17 11.04
CA TYR A 50 3.17 -11.97 10.98
C TYR A 50 4.35 -11.13 10.51
N GLN A 51 5.51 -11.30 11.14
CA GLN A 51 6.72 -10.57 10.76
C GLN A 51 7.55 -11.34 9.75
N ILE A 52 7.96 -10.65 8.69
CA ILE A 52 8.73 -11.22 7.59
C ILE A 52 10.04 -10.48 7.44
N LYS A 53 11.12 -11.26 7.37
CA LYS A 53 12.45 -10.75 7.06
C LYS A 53 12.57 -10.54 5.55
N ILE A 54 12.88 -9.32 5.15
CA ILE A 54 13.20 -8.94 3.78
C ILE A 54 14.68 -8.60 3.72
N GLU A 55 15.41 -9.30 2.85
CA GLU A 55 16.81 -9.03 2.56
C GLU A 55 16.94 -8.41 1.18
N LEU A 56 17.39 -7.16 1.11
CA LEU A 56 17.47 -6.40 -0.12
C LEU A 56 18.83 -5.72 -0.26
N ASN A 57 19.49 -5.93 -1.40
CA ASN A 57 20.66 -5.14 -1.76
C ASN A 57 20.26 -3.71 -2.14
N THR A 58 20.48 -2.79 -1.21
CA THR A 58 20.13 -1.36 -1.33
C THR A 58 21.27 -0.48 -1.81
N THR A 59 22.50 -1.00 -1.88
CA THR A 59 23.67 -0.20 -2.32
C THR A 59 23.46 0.42 -3.71
N PRO A 60 22.99 -0.32 -4.75
CA PRO A 60 22.72 0.27 -6.06
C PRO A 60 21.61 1.33 -6.06
N LEU A 61 20.65 1.23 -5.14
CA LEU A 61 19.57 2.21 -5.03
C LEU A 61 20.09 3.52 -4.45
N TYR A 62 20.93 3.42 -3.41
CA TYR A 62 21.60 4.55 -2.79
C TYR A 62 22.56 5.24 -3.76
N ASP A 63 23.45 4.47 -4.41
CA ASP A 63 24.41 4.99 -5.39
C ASP A 63 23.71 5.66 -6.59
N GLY A 64 22.51 5.18 -6.93
CA GLY A 64 21.65 5.74 -7.97
C GLY A 64 20.81 6.95 -7.54
N GLY A 65 20.92 7.41 -6.30
CA GLY A 65 20.15 8.54 -5.76
C GLY A 65 18.66 8.25 -5.58
N LYS A 66 18.26 6.98 -5.50
CA LYS A 66 16.87 6.53 -5.34
C LYS A 66 16.50 6.17 -3.91
N LEU A 67 17.48 6.23 -3.01
CA LEU A 67 17.35 5.89 -1.61
C LEU A 67 18.21 6.85 -0.80
N GLN A 68 17.66 7.38 0.29
CA GLN A 68 18.40 8.22 1.23
C GLN A 68 19.31 7.39 2.14
N SER A 69 20.30 8.06 2.73
CA SER A 69 21.21 7.43 3.70
C SER A 69 20.41 6.84 4.86
N GLN A 70 20.86 5.71 5.40
CA GLN A 70 20.17 5.01 6.51
C GLN A 70 18.74 4.55 6.15
N CYS A 71 18.40 4.43 4.87
CA CYS A 71 17.12 3.87 4.41
C CYS A 71 15.89 4.65 4.94
N GLN A 72 16.03 5.96 5.21
CA GLN A 72 15.03 6.79 5.89
C GLN A 72 13.73 6.99 5.08
N ASP A 73 13.84 6.87 3.78
CA ASP A 73 12.77 6.96 2.79
C ASP A 73 12.29 5.58 2.33
N VAL A 74 12.59 4.47 3.02
CA VAL A 74 11.94 3.19 2.70
C VAL A 74 10.50 3.19 3.18
N ARG A 75 9.58 2.67 2.36
CA ARG A 75 8.20 2.37 2.77
C ARG A 75 7.82 0.95 2.36
N PHE A 76 6.91 0.35 3.12
CA PHE A 76 6.32 -0.93 2.76
C PHE A 76 4.83 -0.73 2.64
N ILE A 77 4.26 -1.23 1.55
CA ILE A 77 2.84 -1.14 1.27
C ILE A 77 2.31 -2.53 0.94
N ASN A 78 1.02 -2.75 1.09
CA ASN A 78 0.41 -4.01 0.69
C ASN A 78 0.25 -4.12 -0.84
N GLY A 79 -0.06 -5.33 -1.33
CA GLY A 79 -0.19 -5.60 -2.77
C GLY A 79 -1.38 -4.94 -3.45
N SER A 80 -2.34 -4.46 -2.67
CA SER A 80 -3.46 -3.65 -3.17
C SER A 80 -3.10 -2.16 -3.31
N GLU A 81 -1.87 -1.78 -2.94
CA GLU A 81 -1.41 -0.39 -2.83
C GLU A 81 -2.42 0.49 -2.09
N ASN A 82 -3.06 -0.07 -1.05
CA ASN A 82 -4.15 0.55 -0.29
C ASN A 82 -3.88 0.73 1.23
N ALA A 83 -2.74 0.21 1.73
CA ALA A 83 -2.28 0.44 3.10
C ALA A 83 -0.74 0.37 3.24
N GLU A 84 -0.18 1.20 4.11
CA GLU A 84 1.21 1.10 4.58
C GLU A 84 1.32 -0.04 5.58
N LEU A 85 2.46 -0.72 5.60
CA LEU A 85 2.77 -1.82 6.51
C LEU A 85 3.75 -1.36 7.57
N ASP A 86 3.50 -1.77 8.81
CA ASP A 86 4.43 -1.53 9.91
C ASP A 86 5.73 -2.31 9.67
N PHE A 87 6.86 -1.67 9.95
CA PHE A 87 8.17 -2.29 9.75
C PHE A 87 9.22 -1.71 10.69
N TRP A 88 10.35 -2.40 10.78
CA TRP A 88 11.56 -1.85 11.36
C TRP A 88 12.80 -2.24 10.55
N ILE A 89 13.80 -1.37 10.60
CA ILE A 89 15.07 -1.53 9.89
C ILE A 89 16.06 -2.18 10.86
N GLU A 90 16.45 -3.43 10.59
CA GLU A 90 17.47 -4.12 11.38
C GLU A 90 18.87 -3.67 10.97
N GLU A 91 19.10 -3.61 9.66
CA GLU A 91 20.38 -3.20 9.11
C GLU A 91 20.16 -2.46 7.79
N CYS A 92 20.80 -1.30 7.64
CA CYS A 92 20.83 -0.56 6.37
C CYS A 92 22.26 -0.52 5.82
N ILE A 93 22.47 -1.12 4.66
CA ILE A 93 23.76 -1.22 3.97
C ILE A 93 23.69 -0.46 2.65
N THR A 94 24.37 0.68 2.60
CA THR A 94 24.41 1.55 1.40
C THR A 94 25.80 1.67 0.80
N ASN A 95 26.78 0.92 1.31
CA ASN A 95 28.19 1.06 0.95
C ASN A 95 28.86 -0.27 0.57
N ASN A 96 28.08 -1.35 0.42
CA ASN A 96 28.61 -2.67 0.10
C ASN A 96 27.61 -3.47 -0.71
N ASN A 97 27.88 -3.57 -2.01
CA ASN A 97 27.02 -4.24 -2.99
C ASN A 97 26.98 -5.77 -2.86
N SER A 98 27.81 -6.37 -2.00
CA SER A 98 27.82 -7.82 -1.72
C SER A 98 27.03 -8.20 -0.48
N LYS A 99 26.37 -7.23 0.17
CA LYS A 99 25.53 -7.46 1.36
C LYS A 99 24.14 -6.88 1.17
N ASN A 100 23.19 -7.40 1.93
CA ASN A 100 21.81 -6.96 1.92
C ASN A 100 21.49 -6.14 3.17
N SER A 101 20.70 -5.09 3.01
CA SER A 101 19.93 -4.50 4.10
C SER A 101 18.87 -5.48 4.57
N ILE A 102 18.53 -5.40 5.85
CA ILE A 102 17.55 -6.25 6.51
C ILE A 102 16.41 -5.39 7.04
N PHE A 103 15.21 -5.73 6.61
CA PHE A 103 13.96 -5.14 7.06
C PHE A 103 13.07 -6.24 7.64
N TRP A 104 12.31 -5.89 8.67
CA TRP A 104 11.27 -6.74 9.20
C TRP A 104 9.94 -6.04 9.03
N VAL A 105 9.05 -6.67 8.29
CA VAL A 105 7.76 -6.09 7.91
C VAL A 105 6.64 -6.93 8.52
N GLU A 106 5.71 -6.27 9.18
CA GLU A 106 4.49 -6.87 9.69
C GLU A 106 3.43 -6.88 8.59
N VAL A 107 3.00 -8.08 8.21
CA VAL A 107 1.91 -8.28 7.26
C VAL A 107 0.62 -8.66 7.99
N PRO A 108 -0.52 -8.00 7.71
CA PRO A 108 -1.75 -8.21 8.46
C PRO A 108 -2.35 -9.60 8.20
N SER A 109 -2.29 -10.07 6.96
CA SER A 109 -2.71 -11.42 6.60
C SER A 109 -1.96 -11.92 5.37
N ILE A 110 -1.53 -13.17 5.40
CA ILE A 110 -1.18 -13.92 4.19
C ILE A 110 -2.04 -15.17 4.20
N THR A 111 -2.91 -15.30 3.20
CA THR A 111 -3.73 -16.50 3.05
C THR A 111 -2.83 -17.67 2.67
N ALA A 112 -3.14 -18.86 3.18
CA ALA A 112 -2.44 -20.08 2.81
C ALA A 112 -2.35 -20.21 1.28
N SER A 113 -1.14 -20.37 0.74
CA SER A 113 -0.87 -20.45 -0.70
C SER A 113 -1.20 -19.20 -1.54
N SER A 114 -1.37 -18.01 -0.94
CA SER A 114 -1.47 -16.75 -1.70
C SER A 114 -0.14 -16.01 -1.78
N THR A 115 0.08 -15.36 -2.92
CA THR A 115 1.15 -14.39 -3.14
C THR A 115 0.65 -13.00 -2.78
N GLU A 116 1.29 -12.34 -1.82
CA GLU A 116 1.04 -10.92 -1.53
C GLU A 116 2.30 -10.11 -1.88
N THR A 117 2.07 -8.93 -2.48
CA THR A 117 3.01 -8.28 -3.40
C THR A 117 3.45 -6.89 -2.92
N ARG A 118 4.73 -6.55 -3.12
CA ARG A 118 5.36 -5.22 -3.30
C ARG A 118 5.94 -4.44 -2.09
N MET A 119 7.11 -3.83 -2.31
CA MET A 119 7.79 -2.84 -1.47
C MET A 119 7.93 -1.54 -2.29
N ASP A 120 7.82 -0.36 -1.67
CA ASP A 120 7.92 0.93 -2.36
C ASP A 120 9.19 1.69 -1.96
#